data_AF-A0A645GC59-F1
#
_entry.id   AF-A0A645GC59-F1
#
_cell.length_a   1.000
_cell.length_b   1.000
_cell.length_c   1.000
_cell.angle_alpha   90.00
_cell.angle_beta   90.00
_cell.angle_gamma   90.00
#
_symmetry.space_group_name_H-M   'P 1'
#
loop_
_entity.id
_entity.type
_entity.pdbx_description
1 polymer ?
#
loop_
_entity_poly.entity_id
_entity_poly.type
_entity_poly.pdbx_seq_one_letter_code
_entity_poly.pdbx_strand_id
1 'polypeptide(L)'
;MPFIVKSNDFQVTALGTEFNLRAYPGDSTLSATLLSGSVEVKFNNLTSAQILKPNEQLTYNIFTKTESIHHPDISEVTAWQRGELIFKSTSLGEIITVLERRYPYSFVYALSSLKEDKYTFRFKENTSLTEVMDIIVRVSGSIKYRIEDDKCYITSI
;
A
#
# COMPACT_ATOMS: atom_id res chain seq x y z
N MET A 1 -5.78 -4.23 29.56
CA MET A 1 -5.61 -5.41 28.68
C MET A 1 -5.05 -4.92 27.34
N PRO A 2 -3.99 -5.52 26.79
CA PRO A 2 -3.48 -5.16 25.46
C PRO A 2 -4.47 -5.55 24.36
N PHE A 3 -4.56 -4.72 23.31
CA PHE A 3 -5.28 -5.03 22.07
C PHE A 3 -4.28 -5.61 21.06
N ILE A 4 -4.54 -6.80 20.52
CA ILE A 4 -3.61 -7.52 19.64
C ILE A 4 -4.23 -7.66 18.25
N VAL A 5 -3.54 -7.15 17.23
CA VAL A 5 -3.91 -7.35 15.80
C VAL A 5 -2.94 -8.35 15.18
N LYS A 6 -3.50 -9.36 14.49
CA LYS A 6 -2.72 -10.39 13.78
C LYS A 6 -3.09 -10.41 12.30
N SER A 7 -2.07 -10.43 11.43
CA SER A 7 -2.21 -10.72 9.99
C SER A 7 -1.12 -11.72 9.60
N ASN A 8 -1.49 -12.98 9.35
CA ASN A 8 -0.55 -14.10 9.17
C ASN A 8 0.49 -14.15 10.32
N ASP A 9 1.78 -14.10 9.98
CA ASP A 9 2.91 -14.09 10.92
C ASP A 9 3.17 -12.73 11.58
N PHE A 10 2.39 -11.70 11.24
CA PHE A 10 2.57 -10.33 11.74
C PHE A 10 1.66 -10.06 12.93
N GLN A 11 2.24 -9.74 14.09
CA GLN A 11 1.51 -9.40 15.30
C GLN A 11 1.87 -7.99 15.79
N VAL A 12 0.83 -7.21 16.07
CA VAL A 12 0.92 -5.87 16.67
C VAL A 12 0.21 -5.87 18.02
N THR A 13 0.90 -5.48 19.08
CA THR A 13 0.32 -5.37 20.44
C THR A 13 0.23 -3.90 20.85
N ALA A 14 -1.00 -3.41 21.09
CA ALA A 14 -1.32 -2.06 21.49
C ALA A 14 -1.72 -1.98 22.98
N LEU A 15 -1.32 -0.91 23.67
CA LEU A 15 -1.58 -0.67 25.10
C LEU A 15 -2.29 0.69 25.33
N GLY A 16 -3.09 1.13 24.35
CA GLY A 16 -3.65 2.49 24.28
C GLY A 16 -2.99 3.28 23.16
N THR A 17 -3.16 2.81 21.92
CA THR A 17 -2.29 3.13 20.80
C THR A 17 -3.09 3.43 19.55
N GLU A 18 -2.77 4.51 18.87
CA GLU A 18 -3.23 4.76 17.50
C GLU A 18 -2.11 4.37 16.55
N PHE A 19 -2.38 3.46 15.60
CA PHE A 19 -1.37 2.95 14.68
C PHE A 19 -1.99 2.62 13.32
N ASN A 20 -1.15 2.59 12.28
CA ASN A 20 -1.51 2.18 10.93
C ASN A 20 -0.79 0.87 10.58
N LEU A 21 -1.50 -0.07 9.97
CA LEU A 21 -0.96 -1.36 9.56
C LEU A 21 -1.26 -1.64 8.08
N ARG A 22 -0.23 -1.92 7.29
CA ARG A 22 -0.34 -2.45 5.92
C ARG A 22 0.28 -3.84 5.88
N ALA A 23 -0.55 -4.86 5.77
CA ALA A 23 -0.12 -6.26 5.72
C ALA A 23 -1.02 -7.08 4.80
N TYR A 24 -1.18 -6.62 3.56
CA TYR A 24 -2.02 -7.30 2.58
C TYR A 24 -1.30 -8.52 1.97
N PRO A 25 -2.00 -9.65 1.79
CA PRO A 25 -1.46 -10.77 1.03
C PRO A 25 -1.04 -10.35 -0.38
N GLY A 26 0.16 -10.77 -0.80
CA GLY A 26 0.74 -10.44 -2.10
C GLY A 26 1.57 -9.15 -2.14
N ASP A 27 1.48 -8.29 -1.13
CA ASP A 27 2.41 -7.15 -1.02
C ASP A 27 3.81 -7.66 -0.64
N SER A 28 4.84 -7.16 -1.34
CA SER A 28 6.25 -7.48 -1.03
C SER A 28 6.73 -6.86 0.29
N THR A 29 6.02 -5.83 0.76
CA THR A 29 6.40 -5.03 1.92
C THR A 29 5.24 -4.94 2.90
N LEU A 30 5.53 -5.30 4.16
CA LEU A 30 4.66 -5.08 5.31
C LEU A 30 5.07 -3.78 6.00
N SER A 31 4.13 -3.03 6.56
CA SER A 31 4.47 -1.87 7.36
C SER A 31 3.54 -1.63 8.54
N ALA A 32 4.12 -1.16 9.65
CA ALA A 32 3.41 -0.67 10.82
C ALA A 32 3.92 0.71 11.19
N THR A 33 3.02 1.68 11.35
CA THR A 33 3.33 3.05 11.79
C THR A 33 2.64 3.34 13.10
N LEU A 34 3.37 3.87 14.06
CA LEU A 34 2.79 4.32 15.33
C LEU A 34 2.43 5.80 15.25
N LEU A 35 1.18 6.16 15.53
CA LEU A 35 0.71 7.55 15.56
C LEU A 35 0.75 8.11 16.99
N SER A 36 0.26 7.35 17.97
CA SER A 36 0.32 7.72 19.38
C SER A 36 0.33 6.48 20.28
N GLY A 37 0.93 6.58 21.48
CA GLY A 37 1.06 5.46 22.42
C GLY A 37 2.34 4.65 22.22
N SER A 38 2.26 3.33 22.31
CA SER A 38 3.38 2.41 22.11
C SER A 38 2.91 1.13 21.40
N VAL A 39 3.72 0.62 20.48
CA VAL A 39 3.46 -0.63 19.77
C VAL A 39 4.70 -1.51 19.74
N GLU A 40 4.51 -2.78 20.05
CA GLU A 40 5.50 -3.82 19.81
C GLU A 40 5.12 -4.56 18.52
N VAL A 41 6.06 -4.63 17.58
CA VAL A 41 5.95 -5.34 16.32
C VAL A 41 6.75 -6.64 16.38
N LYS A 42 6.06 -7.76 16.15
CA LYS A 42 6.66 -9.10 16.05
C LYS A 42 6.31 -9.72 14.70
N PHE A 43 7.31 -10.31 14.06
CA PHE A 43 7.14 -11.07 12.82
C PHE A 43 8.13 -12.24 12.83
N ASN A 44 7.69 -13.42 12.39
CA ASN A 44 8.42 -14.69 12.57
C ASN A 44 9.85 -14.70 11.97
N ASN A 45 10.16 -13.80 11.04
CA ASN A 45 11.48 -13.66 10.42
C ASN A 45 12.27 -12.42 10.91
N LEU A 46 11.78 -11.67 11.91
CA LEU A 46 12.55 -10.61 12.56
C LEU A 46 13.48 -11.23 13.61
N THR A 47 14.71 -10.75 13.66
CA THR A 47 15.72 -11.19 14.65
C THR A 47 15.31 -10.84 16.09
N SER A 48 14.50 -9.79 16.26
CA SER A 48 13.98 -9.34 17.55
C SER A 48 12.67 -8.58 17.37
N ALA A 49 11.83 -8.56 18.42
CA ALA A 49 10.68 -7.67 18.48
C ALA A 49 11.14 -6.21 18.46
N GLN A 50 10.45 -5.37 17.71
CA GLN A 50 10.75 -3.93 17.61
C GLN A 50 9.68 -3.12 18.34
N ILE A 51 10.10 -2.16 19.16
CA ILE A 51 9.20 -1.21 19.81
C ILE A 51 9.26 0.11 19.05
N LEU A 52 8.12 0.52 18.49
CA LEU A 52 8.02 1.80 17.77
C LEU A 52 7.79 2.96 18.74
N LYS A 53 8.33 4.12 18.38
CA LYS A 53 7.99 5.42 18.94
C LYS A 53 6.97 6.15 18.06
N PRO A 54 6.20 7.11 18.60
CA PRO A 54 5.30 7.93 17.80
C PRO A 54 5.99 8.53 16.58
N ASN A 55 5.33 8.44 15.43
CA ASN A 55 5.79 8.82 14.09
C ASN A 55 6.88 7.94 13.47
N GLU A 56 7.20 6.80 14.06
CA GLU A 56 8.05 5.79 13.41
C GLU A 56 7.20 4.79 12.60
N GLN A 57 7.75 4.38 11.45
CA GLN A 57 7.26 3.27 10.66
C GLN A 57 8.33 2.20 10.53
N LEU A 58 7.98 0.97 10.90
CA LEU A 58 8.71 -0.22 10.50
C LEU A 58 8.19 -0.68 9.14
N THR A 59 9.11 -0.89 8.21
CA THR A 59 8.88 -1.58 6.94
C THR A 59 9.67 -2.88 6.91
N TYR A 60 9.04 -3.95 6.44
CA TYR A 60 9.67 -5.26 6.29
C TYR A 60 9.42 -5.81 4.89
N ASN A 61 10.48 -6.08 4.14
CA ASN A 61 10.38 -6.71 2.82
C ASN A 61 10.46 -8.24 2.95
N ILE A 62 9.44 -8.94 2.48
CA ILE A 62 9.31 -10.41 2.66
C ILE A 62 10.31 -11.21 1.82
N PHE A 63 10.82 -10.64 0.72
CA PHE A 63 11.73 -11.33 -0.20
C PHE A 63 13.19 -11.14 0.21
N THR A 64 13.60 -9.89 0.48
CA THR A 64 14.97 -9.58 0.92
C THR A 64 15.18 -9.88 2.40
N LYS A 65 14.09 -10.06 3.15
CA LYS A 65 14.07 -10.24 4.61
C LYS A 65 14.72 -9.07 5.37
N THR A 66 14.67 -7.88 4.79
CA THR A 66 15.24 -6.67 5.40
C THR A 66 14.16 -5.84 6.08
N GLU A 67 14.47 -5.38 7.29
CA GLU A 67 13.68 -4.39 8.01
C GLU A 67 14.31 -3.01 7.94
N SER A 68 13.50 -1.96 8.05
CA SER A 68 13.97 -0.60 8.30
C SER A 68 12.95 0.16 9.14
N ILE A 69 13.45 1.05 9.99
CA ILE A 69 12.65 2.00 10.76
C ILE A 69 12.96 3.39 10.25
N HIS A 70 11.92 4.15 9.93
CA HIS A 70 12.04 5.51 9.42
C HIS A 70 10.85 6.38 9.86
N HIS A 71 10.89 7.67 9.54
CA HIS A 71 9.83 8.62 9.85
C HIS A 71 9.08 8.99 8.55
N PRO A 72 7.91 8.40 8.29
CA PRO A 72 7.14 8.72 7.09
C PRO A 72 6.39 10.04 7.26
N ASP A 73 5.83 10.54 6.16
CA ASP A 73 4.80 11.58 6.23
C ASP A 73 3.49 10.97 6.75
N ILE A 74 3.12 11.33 7.97
CA ILE A 74 1.92 10.81 8.64
C ILE A 74 0.64 11.19 7.90
N SER A 75 0.61 12.34 7.24
CA SER A 75 -0.55 12.76 6.45
C SER A 75 -0.78 11.81 5.27
N GLU A 76 0.28 11.19 4.76
CA GLU A 76 0.22 10.23 3.67
C GLU A 76 -0.12 8.83 4.14
N VAL A 77 0.50 8.38 5.24
CA VAL A 77 0.20 7.08 5.86
C VAL A 77 -1.28 6.95 6.21
N THR A 78 -1.90 8.04 6.64
CA THR A 78 -3.32 8.10 7.04
C THR A 78 -4.25 8.56 5.92
N ALA A 79 -3.74 8.84 4.72
CA ALA A 79 -4.52 9.43 3.64
C ALA A 79 -5.71 8.57 3.20
N TRP A 80 -5.58 7.24 3.30
CA TRP A 80 -6.66 6.31 3.01
C TRP A 80 -7.89 6.51 3.90
N GLN A 81 -7.72 6.99 5.14
CA GLN A 81 -8.82 7.30 6.05
C GLN A 81 -9.66 8.47 5.53
N ARG A 82 -9.03 9.38 4.77
CA ARG A 82 -9.67 10.49 4.05
C ARG A 82 -10.05 10.10 2.63
N GLY A 83 -10.01 8.82 2.27
CA GLY A 83 -10.37 8.34 0.92
C GLY A 83 -9.41 8.74 -0.21
N GLU A 84 -8.28 9.40 0.10
CA GLU A 84 -7.23 9.78 -0.85
C GLU A 84 -6.42 8.55 -1.29
N LEU A 85 -5.91 8.59 -2.53
CA LEU A 85 -4.92 7.62 -3.03
C LEU A 85 -3.60 8.32 -3.27
N ILE A 86 -2.53 7.81 -2.65
CA ILE A 86 -1.18 8.34 -2.78
C ILE A 86 -0.26 7.22 -3.24
N PHE A 87 0.41 7.46 -4.36
CA PHE A 87 1.42 6.60 -4.95
C PHE A 87 2.72 7.39 -5.02
N LYS A 88 3.81 6.84 -4.50
CA LYS A 88 5.13 7.47 -4.50
C LYS A 88 6.15 6.48 -5.01
N SER A 89 6.78 6.80 -6.14
CA SER A 89 7.76 5.91 -6.77
C SER A 89 7.27 4.45 -6.84
N THR A 90 6.02 4.27 -7.29
CA THR A 90 5.28 2.99 -7.25
C THR A 90 5.15 2.44 -8.67
N SER A 91 5.33 1.14 -8.88
CA SER A 91 5.19 0.56 -10.23
C SER A 91 3.73 0.44 -10.64
N LEU A 92 3.45 0.33 -11.94
CA LEU A 92 2.07 0.12 -12.43
C LEU A 92 1.41 -1.12 -11.83
N GLY A 93 2.15 -2.22 -11.69
CA GLY A 93 1.62 -3.43 -11.05
C GLY A 93 1.18 -3.17 -9.61
N GLU A 94 2.00 -2.48 -8.82
CA GLU A 94 1.66 -2.10 -7.45
C GLU A 94 0.47 -1.11 -7.39
N ILE A 95 0.40 -0.16 -8.33
CA ILE A 95 -0.72 0.78 -8.45
C ILE A 95 -2.02 0.00 -8.73
N ILE A 96 -2.02 -0.89 -9.72
CA ILE A 96 -3.21 -1.69 -10.08
C ILE A 96 -3.71 -2.52 -8.90
N THR A 97 -2.82 -3.17 -8.15
CA THR A 97 -3.17 -3.92 -6.93
C THR A 97 -3.90 -3.05 -5.89
N VAL A 98 -3.51 -1.78 -5.76
CA VAL A 98 -4.21 -0.85 -4.86
C VAL A 98 -5.56 -0.42 -5.44
N LEU A 99 -5.65 -0.20 -6.76
CA LEU A 99 -6.91 0.16 -7.42
C LEU A 99 -7.94 -0.97 -7.35
N GLU A 100 -7.53 -2.23 -7.53
CA GLU A 100 -8.35 -3.43 -7.35
C GLU A 100 -8.99 -3.50 -5.95
N ARG A 101 -8.27 -3.06 -4.92
CA ARG A 101 -8.78 -3.02 -3.53
C ARG A 101 -9.72 -1.84 -3.30
N ARG A 102 -9.53 -0.73 -4.02
CA ARG A 102 -10.25 0.52 -3.81
C ARG A 102 -11.58 0.58 -4.54
N TYR A 103 -11.62 0.03 -5.75
CA TYR A 103 -12.77 0.15 -6.65
C TYR A 103 -13.38 -1.23 -6.89
N PRO A 104 -14.71 -1.32 -7.09
CA PRO A 104 -15.41 -2.59 -7.33
C PRO A 104 -15.22 -3.07 -8.78
N TYR A 105 -13.97 -3.12 -9.27
CA TYR A 105 -13.62 -3.59 -10.61
C TYR A 105 -12.53 -4.65 -10.53
N SER A 106 -12.67 -5.69 -11.36
CA SER A 106 -11.59 -6.65 -11.60
C SER A 106 -10.66 -6.11 -12.68
N PHE A 107 -9.34 -6.18 -12.47
CA PHE A 107 -8.38 -5.74 -13.47
C PHE A 107 -7.87 -6.93 -14.28
N VAL A 108 -7.79 -6.77 -15.60
CA VAL A 108 -7.36 -7.82 -16.53
C VAL A 108 -6.17 -7.30 -17.33
N TYR A 109 -5.00 -7.88 -17.06
CA TYR A 109 -3.73 -7.44 -17.66
C TYR A 109 -2.68 -8.55 -17.62
N ALA A 110 -1.69 -8.47 -18.50
CA ALA A 110 -0.50 -9.32 -18.43
C ALA A 110 0.61 -8.61 -17.66
N LEU A 111 1.07 -9.16 -16.54
CA LEU A 111 2.16 -8.56 -15.75
C LEU A 111 3.42 -8.29 -16.59
N SER A 112 3.76 -9.21 -17.50
CA SER A 112 4.90 -9.07 -18.42
C SER A 112 4.78 -7.92 -19.42
N SER A 113 3.58 -7.33 -19.56
CA SER A 113 3.33 -6.19 -20.45
C SER A 113 3.49 -4.84 -19.73
N LEU A 114 3.60 -4.83 -18.40
CA LEU A 114 3.77 -3.61 -17.63
C LEU A 114 5.26 -3.29 -17.49
N LYS A 115 5.63 -2.05 -17.82
CA LYS A 115 6.98 -1.55 -17.54
C LYS A 115 7.21 -1.44 -16.03
N GLU A 116 8.46 -1.63 -15.61
CA GLU A 116 8.87 -1.46 -14.21
C GLU A 116 9.10 0.00 -13.79
N ASP A 117 8.77 0.96 -14.68
CA ASP A 117 8.81 2.38 -14.41
C ASP A 117 8.04 2.73 -13.13
N LYS A 118 8.58 3.68 -12.38
CA LYS A 118 8.01 4.14 -11.11
C LYS A 118 7.29 5.46 -11.30
N TYR A 119 6.08 5.55 -10.74
CA TYR A 119 5.21 6.71 -10.88
C TYR A 119 4.83 7.30 -9.53
N THR A 120 4.53 8.59 -9.54
CA THR A 120 4.05 9.32 -8.37
C THR A 120 2.73 9.99 -8.72
N PHE A 121 1.68 9.66 -7.98
CA PHE A 121 0.34 10.19 -8.17
C PHE A 121 -0.30 10.53 -6.83
N ARG A 122 -1.19 11.51 -6.85
CA ARG A 122 -2.08 11.82 -5.72
C ARG A 122 -3.47 12.07 -6.29
N PHE A 123 -4.43 11.31 -5.80
CA PHE A 123 -5.85 11.47 -6.13
C PHE A 123 -6.62 11.81 -4.86
N LYS A 124 -7.56 12.75 -5.00
CA LYS A 124 -8.42 13.16 -3.89
C LYS A 124 -9.48 12.08 -3.62
N GLU A 125 -10.15 12.20 -2.49
CA GLU A 125 -11.34 11.42 -2.19
C GLU A 125 -12.37 11.47 -3.32
N ASN A 126 -13.15 10.40 -3.47
CA ASN A 126 -14.24 10.28 -4.44
C ASN A 126 -13.84 10.44 -5.92
N THR A 127 -12.55 10.41 -6.25
CA THR A 127 -12.10 10.35 -7.65
C THR A 127 -12.56 9.01 -8.24
N SER A 128 -13.18 9.03 -9.41
CA SER A 128 -13.66 7.81 -10.07
C SER A 128 -12.50 6.98 -10.64
N LEU A 129 -12.72 5.68 -10.86
CA LEU A 129 -11.71 4.83 -11.50
C LEU A 129 -11.32 5.36 -12.89
N THR A 130 -12.29 5.84 -13.67
CA THR A 130 -12.07 6.42 -15.01
C THR A 130 -11.10 7.60 -14.95
N GLU A 131 -11.33 8.56 -14.05
CA GLU A 131 -10.44 9.72 -13.89
C GLU A 131 -9.02 9.30 -13.46
N VAL A 132 -8.91 8.33 -12.55
CA VAL A 132 -7.61 7.76 -12.15
C VAL A 132 -6.89 7.15 -13.35
N MET A 133 -7.56 6.31 -14.13
CA MET A 133 -6.97 5.60 -15.26
C MET A 133 -6.61 6.55 -16.42
N ASP A 134 -7.42 7.58 -16.68
CA ASP A 134 -7.12 8.62 -17.67
C ASP A 134 -5.80 9.33 -17.35
N ILE A 135 -5.58 9.67 -16.08
CA ILE A 135 -4.33 10.30 -15.63
C ILE A 135 -3.16 9.32 -15.72
N ILE A 136 -3.34 8.07 -15.27
CA ILE A 136 -2.30 7.04 -15.31
C ILE A 136 -1.86 6.78 -16.75
N VAL A 137 -2.79 6.59 -17.69
CA VAL A 137 -2.47 6.36 -19.10
C VAL A 137 -1.75 7.56 -19.70
N ARG A 138 -2.22 8.78 -19.42
CA ARG A 138 -1.60 10.01 -19.94
C ARG A 138 -0.17 10.20 -19.44
N VAL A 139 0.11 9.86 -18.19
CA VAL A 139 1.45 10.04 -17.58
C VAL A 139 2.38 8.86 -17.90
N SER A 140 1.87 7.63 -17.91
CA SER A 140 2.67 6.44 -18.22
C SER A 140 3.06 6.37 -19.69
N GLY A 141 2.15 6.77 -20.59
CA GLY A 141 2.37 6.73 -22.04
C GLY A 141 2.62 5.34 -22.62
N SER A 142 2.50 4.28 -21.81
CA SER A 142 2.92 2.91 -22.13
C SER A 142 1.77 1.91 -22.09
N ILE A 143 0.58 2.34 -21.66
CA ILE A 143 -0.60 1.49 -21.55
C ILE A 143 -1.85 2.20 -22.09
N LYS A 144 -2.85 1.41 -22.47
CA LYS A 144 -4.23 1.81 -22.73
C LYS A 144 -5.14 1.05 -21.77
N TYR A 145 -6.35 1.58 -21.57
CA TYR A 145 -7.37 0.88 -20.79
C TYR A 145 -8.74 0.93 -21.46
N ARG A 146 -9.59 -0.02 -21.10
CA ARG A 146 -11.02 -0.03 -21.43
C ARG A 146 -11.78 -0.62 -20.26
N ILE A 147 -12.90 0.01 -19.88
CA ILE A 147 -13.82 -0.52 -18.88
C ILE A 147 -15.02 -1.13 -19.61
N GLU A 148 -15.35 -2.37 -19.28
CA GLU A 148 -16.58 -3.07 -19.70
C GLU A 148 -17.17 -3.74 -18.45
N ASP A 149 -18.43 -3.43 -18.15
CA ASP A 149 -19.13 -3.90 -16.95
C ASP A 149 -18.32 -3.64 -15.66
N ASP A 150 -17.93 -4.71 -14.96
CA ASP A 150 -17.14 -4.72 -13.73
C ASP A 150 -15.65 -5.00 -13.98
N LYS A 151 -15.17 -4.87 -15.22
CA LYS A 151 -13.79 -5.18 -15.62
C LYS A 151 -13.06 -4.01 -16.23
N CYS A 152 -11.83 -3.78 -15.75
CA CYS A 152 -10.87 -2.85 -16.33
C CYS A 152 -9.79 -3.63 -17.08
N TYR A 153 -9.80 -3.58 -18.40
CA TYR A 153 -8.80 -4.20 -19.26
C TYR A 153 -7.65 -3.23 -19.49
N ILE A 154 -6.41 -3.68 -19.26
CA ILE A 154 -5.19 -2.89 -19.49
C ILE A 154 -4.30 -3.60 -20.50
N THR A 155 -3.85 -2.86 -21.51
CA THR A 155 -2.98 -3.37 -22.57
C THR A 155 -1.79 -2.44 -22.78
N SER A 156 -0.59 -2.97 -22.96
CA SER A 156 0.59 -2.18 -23.34
C SER A 156 0.45 -1.63 -24.77
N ILE A 157 1.11 -0.49 -25.03
CA ILE A 157 1.25 0.10 -26.37
C ILE A 157 2.58 -0.32 -26.99
#